data_AF-A0A9E2GUF4-F1
#
_entry.id   AF-A0A9E2GUF4-F1
#
_cell.length_a   1.000
_cell.length_b   1.000
_cell.length_c   1.000
_cell.angle_alpha   90.00
_cell.angle_beta   90.00
_cell.angle_gamma   90.00
#
_symmetry.space_group_name_H-M   'P 1'
#
loop_
_entity.id
_entity.type
_entity.pdbx_description
1 polymer ?
#
loop_
_entity_poly.entity_id
_entity_poly.type
_entity_poly.pdbx_seq_one_letter_code
_entity_poly.pdbx_strand_id
1 'polypeptide(L)'
;MQLRNRILSPIIALCFVFPLIYANCDALKGYELKLSADPSEIPAGGYEYSTITATLKKSNKPAKNGSITFETTNGSFSATEELDETTVATDDAGLATVKLYSARTPGAAVVTANYYNDETGETATSTINVNFGEPNSSSLPIASAFQLNCNYVNVGGLISPKPDVWVPCQISARNRNGNVIPPESMTMTFQAEAGELSGGTDSYGAYGVTYKVRGGNALPADVSPLSGEPDRACGGLTCNPRDGLVTLMVVTRGAESFTDRNGNNTYDDGEPFDDTPEPFLDVNDNGSYDNEEWFFDSNGDGQWTDANGRYDDDTRISAIFKIIWSGKPEENETASAITYSPASTSLPQSGTLTVSVRLVDKNLNPVAAFADPGDVLELTEHFYSLTPTQPSSYPGVFNLSNISGLELDPDWRFLSFDETASKFSCVFVDASPASTEPSDWRLGVGAMLSPGPEGEYGEFTQYEFSFSSQISGTIQ
;
A
#
# COMPACT_ATOMS: atom_id res chain seq x y z
N MET A 1 -65.83 102.56 9.06
CA MET A 1 -65.44 103.59 8.06
C MET A 1 -63.99 103.97 8.36
N GLN A 2 -62.98 103.92 7.50
CA GLN A 2 -62.77 103.36 6.17
C GLN A 2 -61.23 103.50 5.93
N LEU A 3 -60.64 102.55 5.20
CA LEU A 3 -59.42 102.68 4.37
C LEU A 3 -58.06 103.06 5.00
N ARG A 4 -57.12 102.10 4.92
CA ARG A 4 -55.76 102.36 4.40
C ARG A 4 -55.31 101.22 3.48
N ASN A 5 -55.12 101.55 2.21
CA ASN A 5 -54.46 100.74 1.19
C ASN A 5 -52.98 100.53 1.51
N ARG A 6 -52.48 99.30 1.36
CA ARG A 6 -51.08 99.05 1.01
C ARG A 6 -50.99 97.91 -0.01
N ILE A 7 -50.13 98.16 -0.99
CA ILE A 7 -49.82 97.41 -2.22
C ILE A 7 -49.02 96.14 -1.87
N LEU A 8 -49.30 95.02 -2.54
CA LEU A 8 -48.51 93.78 -2.49
C LEU A 8 -48.16 93.33 -3.91
N SER A 9 -46.87 93.17 -4.18
CA SER A 9 -46.25 92.56 -5.37
C SER A 9 -46.36 91.02 -5.34
N PRO A 10 -46.30 90.33 -6.49
CA PRO A 10 -46.43 88.88 -6.56
C PRO A 10 -45.09 88.16 -6.30
N ILE A 11 -45.15 87.04 -5.56
CA ILE A 11 -44.05 86.08 -5.41
C ILE A 11 -44.32 84.92 -6.38
N ILE A 12 -43.34 84.66 -7.24
CA ILE A 12 -43.28 83.53 -8.18
C ILE A 12 -42.89 82.28 -7.39
N ALA A 13 -43.75 81.25 -7.38
CA ALA A 13 -43.43 79.93 -6.84
C ALA A 13 -42.88 79.02 -7.95
N LEU A 14 -41.60 78.66 -7.83
CA LEU A 14 -40.91 77.76 -8.74
C LEU A 14 -41.05 76.32 -8.21
N CYS A 15 -41.86 75.50 -8.87
CA CYS A 15 -41.96 74.05 -8.58
C CYS A 15 -40.70 73.32 -9.05
N PHE A 16 -39.88 72.85 -8.11
CA PHE A 16 -38.85 71.85 -8.39
C PHE A 16 -39.45 70.44 -8.23
N VAL A 17 -39.56 69.71 -9.32
CA VAL A 17 -39.81 68.26 -9.32
C VAL A 17 -38.46 67.57 -9.16
N PHE A 18 -38.20 67.01 -7.97
CA PHE A 18 -37.10 66.06 -7.77
C PHE A 18 -37.54 64.67 -8.25
N PRO A 19 -36.82 64.01 -9.17
CA PRO A 19 -37.05 62.60 -9.42
C PRO A 19 -36.53 61.80 -8.22
N LEU A 20 -37.42 61.07 -7.53
CA LEU A 20 -37.02 60.01 -6.61
C LEU A 20 -36.32 58.93 -7.44
N ILE A 21 -34.99 58.91 -7.40
CA ILE A 21 -34.20 57.75 -7.81
C ILE A 21 -34.46 56.69 -6.76
N TYR A 22 -35.27 55.68 -7.10
CA TYR A 22 -35.34 54.43 -6.34
C TYR A 22 -33.97 53.75 -6.45
N ALA A 23 -33.05 54.08 -5.55
CA ALA A 23 -31.91 53.23 -5.28
C ALA A 23 -32.48 51.91 -4.75
N ASN A 24 -32.35 50.83 -5.53
CA ASN A 24 -32.65 49.48 -5.06
C ASN A 24 -31.83 49.24 -3.80
N CYS A 25 -32.47 49.20 -2.64
CA CYS A 25 -31.80 49.08 -1.35
C CYS A 25 -30.95 47.80 -1.24
N ASP A 26 -31.25 46.80 -2.08
CA ASP A 26 -30.47 45.56 -2.21
C ASP A 26 -29.09 45.75 -2.87
N ALA A 27 -28.89 46.77 -3.72
CA ALA A 27 -27.61 47.03 -4.40
C ALA A 27 -26.55 47.68 -3.49
N LEU A 28 -26.94 48.06 -2.26
CA LEU A 28 -26.06 48.66 -1.24
C LEU A 28 -25.65 47.67 -0.15
N LYS A 29 -26.09 46.41 -0.22
CA LYS A 29 -25.65 45.36 0.70
C LYS A 29 -24.31 44.80 0.24
N GLY A 30 -23.29 44.93 1.08
CA GLY A 30 -22.00 44.28 0.89
C GLY A 30 -22.13 42.76 0.89
N TYR A 31 -21.00 42.07 0.69
CA TYR A 31 -20.97 40.61 0.75
C TYR A 31 -21.27 40.11 2.16
N GLU A 32 -22.06 39.03 2.24
CA GLU A 32 -22.32 38.28 3.46
C GLU A 32 -21.58 36.94 3.38
N LEU A 33 -20.75 36.66 4.39
CA LEU A 33 -20.03 35.40 4.53
C LEU A 33 -20.51 34.69 5.79
N LYS A 34 -20.81 33.40 5.68
CA LYS A 34 -21.18 32.54 6.82
C LYS A 34 -20.40 31.25 6.79
N LEU A 35 -19.91 30.82 7.94
CA LEU A 35 -19.29 29.50 8.11
C LEU A 35 -20.23 28.51 8.78
N SER A 36 -20.02 27.24 8.44
CA SER A 36 -20.59 26.07 9.11
C SER A 36 -19.53 24.98 9.16
N ALA A 37 -19.61 24.13 10.19
CA ALA A 37 -18.71 23.02 10.45
C ALA A 37 -19.57 21.77 10.68
N ASP A 38 -19.26 20.68 9.99
CA ASP A 38 -19.97 19.41 10.12
C ASP A 38 -18.98 18.22 10.15
N PRO A 39 -18.85 17.52 11.30
CA PRO A 39 -19.43 17.86 12.60
C PRO A 39 -18.71 19.04 13.28
N SER A 40 -19.37 19.75 14.21
CA SER A 40 -18.74 20.86 14.96
C SER A 40 -17.78 20.41 16.07
N GLU A 41 -17.68 19.11 16.31
CA GLU A 41 -16.79 18.49 17.28
C GLU A 41 -16.25 17.19 16.69
N ILE A 42 -14.94 17.01 16.79
CA ILE A 42 -14.20 15.82 16.34
C ILE A 42 -13.20 15.40 17.41
N PRO A 43 -12.84 14.12 17.54
CA PRO A 43 -11.77 13.69 18.43
C PRO A 43 -10.42 14.30 18.04
N ALA A 44 -9.54 14.50 19.03
CA ALA A 44 -8.16 14.93 18.83
C ALA A 44 -7.21 13.77 18.45
N GLY A 45 -7.58 12.96 17.46
CA GLY A 45 -6.76 11.83 16.99
C GLY A 45 -5.66 12.22 16.00
N GLY A 46 -5.72 13.44 15.44
CA GLY A 46 -4.79 13.90 14.42
C GLY A 46 -5.21 13.60 12.98
N TYR A 47 -6.37 12.97 12.76
CA TYR A 47 -6.84 12.54 11.44
C TYR A 47 -8.36 12.63 11.24
N GLU A 48 -9.14 12.78 12.30
CA GLU A 48 -10.55 13.10 12.18
C GLU A 48 -10.69 14.49 11.56
N TYR A 49 -11.74 14.72 10.78
CA TYR A 49 -11.94 16.02 10.16
C TYR A 49 -13.38 16.52 10.29
N SER A 50 -13.50 17.84 10.37
CA SER A 50 -14.74 18.57 10.17
C SER A 50 -14.74 19.17 8.77
N THR A 51 -15.85 19.05 8.05
CA THR A 51 -16.02 19.76 6.79
C THR A 51 -16.43 21.20 7.09
N ILE A 52 -15.60 22.16 6.70
CA ILE A 52 -15.88 23.59 6.87
C ILE A 52 -16.43 24.13 5.55
N THR A 53 -17.64 24.70 5.61
CA THR A 53 -18.30 25.28 4.44
C THR A 53 -18.50 26.79 4.65
N ALA A 54 -17.90 27.59 3.77
CA ALA A 54 -18.13 29.02 3.65
C ALA A 54 -19.21 29.30 2.61
N THR A 55 -20.28 29.98 3.01
CA THR A 55 -21.36 30.44 2.12
C THR A 55 -21.21 31.95 1.88
N LEU A 56 -20.89 32.33 0.64
CA LEU A 56 -20.76 33.72 0.21
C LEU A 56 -22.03 34.16 -0.55
N LYS A 57 -22.62 35.27 -0.12
CA LYS A 57 -23.78 35.87 -0.79
C LYS A 57 -23.57 37.36 -1.03
N LYS A 58 -24.13 37.89 -2.12
CA LYS A 58 -24.33 39.33 -2.33
C LYS A 58 -25.80 39.59 -2.57
N SER A 59 -26.40 40.50 -1.80
CA SER A 59 -27.83 40.83 -1.92
C SER A 59 -28.72 39.57 -1.88
N ASN A 60 -28.47 38.66 -0.94
CA ASN A 60 -29.12 37.35 -0.78
C ASN A 60 -28.94 36.32 -1.91
N LYS A 61 -28.13 36.61 -2.94
CA LYS A 61 -27.82 35.67 -4.02
C LYS A 61 -26.44 35.04 -3.83
N PRO A 62 -26.25 33.75 -4.16
CA PRO A 62 -24.94 33.13 -4.20
C PRO A 62 -23.93 33.94 -5.02
N ALA A 63 -22.72 34.10 -4.48
CA ALA A 63 -21.61 34.71 -5.18
C ALA A 63 -20.63 33.63 -5.60
N LYS A 64 -20.56 33.37 -6.92
CA LYS A 64 -19.63 32.42 -7.54
C LYS A 64 -18.23 33.02 -7.69
N ASN A 65 -17.21 32.16 -7.67
CA ASN A 65 -15.80 32.49 -7.91
C ASN A 65 -15.24 33.52 -6.93
N GLY A 66 -15.87 33.66 -5.76
CA GLY A 66 -15.33 34.46 -4.67
C GLY A 66 -14.17 33.71 -4.03
N SER A 67 -12.99 34.33 -3.97
CA SER A 67 -11.82 33.73 -3.34
C SER A 67 -11.96 33.80 -1.82
N ILE A 68 -12.05 32.65 -1.16
CA ILE A 68 -12.15 32.53 0.30
C ILE A 68 -10.84 31.96 0.83
N THR A 69 -10.14 32.73 1.65
CA THR A 69 -8.97 32.27 2.41
C THR A 69 -9.42 31.81 3.79
N PHE A 70 -9.15 30.56 4.12
CA PHE A 70 -9.39 29.95 5.43
C PHE A 70 -8.09 29.93 6.22
N GLU A 71 -8.16 30.30 7.49
CA GLU A 71 -7.08 30.21 8.48
C GLU A 71 -7.57 29.43 9.69
N THR A 72 -6.72 28.65 10.35
CA THR A 72 -7.05 27.95 11.60
C THR A 72 -6.01 28.17 12.69
N THR A 73 -6.45 28.26 13.94
CA THR A 73 -5.55 28.38 15.10
C THR A 73 -5.02 27.04 15.62
N ASN A 74 -5.61 25.93 15.19
CA ASN A 74 -5.25 24.58 15.61
C ASN A 74 -5.74 23.55 14.56
N GLY A 75 -5.14 22.37 14.51
CA GLY A 75 -5.40 21.40 13.45
C GLY A 75 -4.76 21.82 12.11
N SER A 76 -5.18 21.18 11.02
CA SER A 76 -4.61 21.44 9.69
C SER A 76 -5.65 21.32 8.58
N PHE A 77 -5.52 22.12 7.51
CA PHE A 77 -6.28 21.95 6.27
C PHE A 77 -5.69 20.87 5.34
N SER A 78 -4.57 20.27 5.73
CA SER A 78 -3.96 19.11 5.08
C SER A 78 -3.95 17.91 6.02
N ALA A 79 -4.13 16.71 5.46
CA ALA A 79 -4.00 15.47 6.22
C ALA A 79 -2.53 15.11 6.52
N THR A 80 -1.59 15.65 5.72
CA THR A 80 -0.19 15.19 5.69
C THR A 80 0.82 16.26 6.09
N GLU A 81 0.41 17.52 6.08
CA GLU A 81 1.28 18.66 6.36
C GLU A 81 0.62 19.56 7.39
N GLU A 82 1.41 20.33 8.14
CA GLU A 82 0.88 21.43 8.96
C GLU A 82 0.55 22.60 8.02
N LEU A 83 -0.74 22.70 7.66
CA LEU A 83 -1.27 23.73 6.78
C LEU A 83 -2.35 24.51 7.53
N ASP A 84 -1.98 25.67 8.07
CA ASP A 84 -2.85 26.54 8.84
C ASP A 84 -3.65 27.53 7.98
N GLU A 85 -3.32 27.66 6.68
CA GLU A 85 -4.00 28.52 5.72
C GLU A 85 -4.28 27.81 4.38
N THR A 86 -5.46 28.00 3.79
CA THR A 86 -5.75 27.56 2.42
C THR A 86 -6.76 28.47 1.73
N THR A 87 -6.73 28.56 0.40
CA THR A 87 -7.64 29.41 -0.38
C THR A 87 -8.42 28.60 -1.41
N VAL A 88 -9.76 28.75 -1.40
CA VAL A 88 -10.68 28.06 -2.31
C VAL A 88 -11.70 29.04 -2.88
N ALA A 89 -12.00 28.91 -4.18
CA ALA A 89 -13.03 29.71 -4.83
C ALA A 89 -14.43 29.13 -4.59
N THR A 90 -15.44 29.99 -4.43
CA THR A 90 -16.82 29.54 -4.32
C THR A 90 -17.39 28.98 -5.64
N ASP A 91 -18.22 27.96 -5.54
CA ASP A 91 -18.92 27.34 -6.67
C ASP A 91 -20.17 28.13 -7.14
N ASP A 92 -20.96 27.54 -8.05
CA ASP A 92 -22.22 28.13 -8.54
C ASP A 92 -23.27 28.37 -7.45
N ALA A 93 -23.19 27.63 -6.34
CA ALA A 93 -24.05 27.78 -5.16
C ALA A 93 -23.47 28.77 -4.14
N GLY A 94 -22.31 29.37 -4.42
CA GLY A 94 -21.63 30.32 -3.55
C GLY A 94 -20.94 29.63 -2.37
N LEU A 95 -20.59 28.34 -2.50
CA LEU A 95 -19.98 27.54 -1.45
C LEU A 95 -18.50 27.31 -1.72
N ALA A 96 -17.66 27.54 -0.72
CA ALA A 96 -16.27 27.08 -0.69
C ALA A 96 -16.11 26.10 0.48
N THR A 97 -15.51 24.94 0.23
CA THR A 97 -15.46 23.83 1.19
C THR A 97 -14.03 23.35 1.40
N VAL A 98 -13.63 23.18 2.66
CA VAL A 98 -12.33 22.62 3.08
C VAL A 98 -12.54 21.57 4.18
N LYS A 99 -11.56 20.69 4.39
CA LYS A 99 -11.52 19.80 5.56
C LYS A 99 -10.56 20.36 6.58
N LEU A 100 -10.99 20.47 7.84
CA LEU A 100 -10.12 20.76 8.97
C LEU A 100 -9.86 19.45 9.72
N TYR A 101 -8.63 18.96 9.68
CA TYR A 101 -8.16 17.81 10.46
C TYR A 101 -7.83 18.22 11.89
N SER A 102 -8.17 17.34 12.84
CA SER A 102 -7.95 17.57 14.27
C SER A 102 -6.47 17.61 14.64
N ALA A 103 -6.14 18.29 15.73
CA ALA A 103 -4.84 18.12 16.38
C ALA A 103 -4.79 16.79 17.14
N ARG A 104 -3.61 16.44 17.67
CA ARG A 104 -3.41 15.22 18.50
C ARG A 104 -3.68 15.42 19.98
N THR A 105 -3.98 16.65 20.37
CA THR A 105 -4.28 17.03 21.75
C THR A 105 -5.65 17.67 21.81
N PRO A 106 -6.47 17.32 22.82
CA PRO A 106 -7.76 17.96 23.02
C PRO A 106 -7.64 19.48 23.10
N GLY A 107 -8.61 20.19 22.53
CA GLY A 107 -8.58 21.64 22.42
C GLY A 107 -9.69 22.16 21.53
N ALA A 108 -9.46 23.33 20.94
CA ALA A 108 -10.37 23.90 19.95
C ALA A 108 -9.57 24.58 18.83
N ALA A 109 -10.15 24.58 17.64
CA ALA A 109 -9.68 25.34 16.50
C ALA A 109 -10.66 26.48 16.23
N VAL A 110 -10.13 27.69 16.06
CA VAL A 110 -10.88 28.82 15.53
C VAL A 110 -10.56 28.90 14.05
N VAL A 111 -11.55 28.62 13.21
CA VAL A 111 -11.44 28.78 11.76
C VAL A 111 -11.97 30.14 11.36
N THR A 112 -11.13 30.92 10.69
CA THR A 112 -11.49 32.22 10.11
C THR A 112 -11.56 32.09 8.60
N ALA A 113 -12.63 32.57 7.97
CA ALA A 113 -12.72 32.69 6.53
C ALA A 113 -12.78 34.16 6.14
N ASN A 114 -11.92 34.55 5.21
CA ASN A 114 -11.77 35.89 4.69
C ASN A 114 -12.08 35.90 3.19
N TYR A 115 -13.00 36.77 2.80
CA TYR A 115 -13.28 37.10 1.41
C TYR A 115 -12.74 38.49 1.09
N TYR A 116 -12.06 38.61 -0.04
CA TYR A 116 -11.62 39.88 -0.61
C TYR A 116 -11.98 39.95 -2.09
N ASN A 117 -12.57 41.06 -2.54
CA ASN A 117 -12.86 41.32 -3.94
C ASN A 117 -11.87 42.34 -4.52
N ASP A 118 -10.97 41.88 -5.40
CA ASP A 118 -9.92 42.74 -5.99
C ASP A 118 -10.46 43.92 -6.80
N GLU A 119 -11.64 43.78 -7.41
CA GLU A 119 -12.22 44.81 -8.29
C GLU A 119 -12.90 45.95 -7.52
N THR A 120 -13.52 45.62 -6.38
CA THR A 120 -14.36 46.55 -5.61
C THR A 120 -13.75 46.93 -4.26
N GLY A 121 -12.75 46.18 -3.78
CA GLY A 121 -12.18 46.32 -2.44
C GLY A 121 -13.12 45.89 -1.32
N GLU A 122 -14.26 45.26 -1.64
CA GLU A 122 -15.20 44.76 -0.64
C GLU A 122 -14.65 43.53 0.08
N THR A 123 -14.89 43.44 1.39
CA THR A 123 -14.45 42.33 2.22
C THR A 123 -15.60 41.74 3.02
N ALA A 124 -15.48 40.47 3.38
CA ALA A 124 -16.35 39.82 4.35
C ALA A 124 -15.53 38.79 5.15
N THR A 125 -15.76 38.72 6.45
CA THR A 125 -15.07 37.77 7.35
C THR A 125 -16.10 37.03 8.18
N SER A 126 -15.84 35.76 8.45
CA SER A 126 -16.64 34.93 9.35
C SER A 126 -15.72 34.01 10.14
N THR A 127 -16.12 33.64 11.36
CA THR A 127 -15.38 32.71 12.20
C THR A 127 -16.30 31.61 12.72
N ILE A 128 -15.72 30.42 12.93
CA ILE A 128 -16.39 29.30 13.59
C ILE A 128 -15.40 28.55 14.49
N ASN A 129 -15.91 28.00 15.59
CA ASN A 129 -15.13 27.14 16.46
C ASN A 129 -15.42 25.68 16.13
N VAL A 130 -14.36 24.87 16.08
CA VAL A 130 -14.45 23.41 16.01
C VAL A 130 -13.77 22.86 17.25
N ASN A 131 -14.48 22.03 18.01
CA ASN A 131 -13.92 21.42 19.22
C ASN A 131 -13.17 20.15 18.85
N PHE A 132 -11.97 19.99 19.42
CA PHE A 132 -11.22 18.76 19.40
C PHE A 132 -11.40 18.08 20.75
N GLY A 133 -12.33 17.14 20.81
CA GLY A 133 -12.61 16.35 22.01
C GLY A 133 -11.48 15.38 22.34
N GLU A 134 -11.65 14.60 23.41
CA GLU A 134 -10.74 13.49 23.69
C GLU A 134 -10.62 12.57 22.46
N PRO A 135 -9.42 12.05 22.16
CA PRO A 135 -9.29 10.97 21.18
C PRO A 135 -10.29 9.88 21.53
N ASN A 136 -11.17 9.54 20.61
CA ASN A 136 -12.12 8.48 20.86
C ASN A 136 -11.50 7.18 20.34
N SER A 137 -11.46 6.14 21.15
CA SER A 137 -10.96 4.82 20.73
C SER A 137 -11.82 4.16 19.64
N SER A 138 -12.97 4.76 19.31
CA SER A 138 -13.86 4.33 18.23
C SER A 138 -13.46 4.86 16.86
N SER A 139 -12.54 5.82 16.78
CA SER A 139 -12.02 6.40 15.55
C SER A 139 -10.69 5.77 15.17
N LEU A 140 -9.98 5.13 16.13
CA LEU A 140 -8.71 4.44 15.92
C LEU A 140 -8.88 3.21 15.02
N PRO A 141 -7.85 2.86 14.22
CA PRO A 141 -7.85 1.59 13.50
C PRO A 141 -7.94 0.43 14.50
N ILE A 142 -8.74 -0.58 14.19
CA ILE A 142 -8.82 -1.81 14.98
C ILE A 142 -7.83 -2.84 14.40
N ALA A 143 -7.10 -3.56 15.25
CA ALA A 143 -6.02 -4.46 14.86
C ALA A 143 -6.42 -5.43 13.72
N SER A 144 -7.58 -6.07 13.83
CA SER A 144 -8.12 -7.01 12.83
C SER A 144 -8.49 -6.38 11.48
N ALA A 145 -8.56 -5.05 11.41
CA ALA A 145 -8.84 -4.31 10.18
C ALA A 145 -7.71 -3.34 9.80
N PHE A 146 -6.50 -3.54 10.34
CA PHE A 146 -5.28 -2.87 9.92
C PHE A 146 -4.41 -3.87 9.15
N GLN A 147 -4.18 -3.60 7.87
CA GLN A 147 -3.53 -4.56 6.96
C GLN A 147 -2.46 -3.88 6.10
N LEU A 148 -1.36 -4.60 5.88
CA LEU A 148 -0.33 -4.32 4.89
C LEU A 148 -0.41 -5.40 3.81
N ASN A 149 -0.55 -4.98 2.55
CA ASN A 149 -0.58 -5.89 1.42
C ASN A 149 0.37 -5.40 0.34
N CYS A 150 1.28 -6.26 -0.14
CA CYS A 150 2.16 -5.94 -1.25
C CYS A 150 1.75 -6.71 -2.51
N ASN A 151 2.03 -6.15 -3.68
CA ASN A 151 1.61 -6.72 -4.96
C ASN A 151 2.32 -8.02 -5.34
N TYR A 152 3.46 -8.31 -4.70
CA TYR A 152 4.32 -9.44 -5.03
C TYR A 152 4.80 -10.13 -3.76
N VAL A 153 4.93 -11.45 -3.83
CA VAL A 153 5.32 -12.33 -2.71
C VAL A 153 6.73 -12.90 -2.86
N ASN A 154 7.36 -12.72 -4.02
CA ASN A 154 8.72 -13.18 -4.29
C ASN A 154 9.46 -12.17 -5.17
N VAL A 155 10.69 -11.81 -4.81
CA VAL A 155 11.57 -10.90 -5.53
C VAL A 155 12.99 -11.43 -5.54
N GLY A 156 13.77 -11.06 -6.55
CA GLY A 156 15.15 -11.49 -6.77
C GLY A 156 16.17 -10.83 -5.84
N GLY A 157 15.82 -10.64 -4.56
CA GLY A 157 16.61 -9.85 -3.61
C GLY A 157 17.98 -10.44 -3.25
N LEU A 158 18.20 -11.74 -3.49
CA LEU A 158 19.49 -12.42 -3.29
C LEU A 158 20.34 -12.51 -4.57
N ILE A 159 19.88 -11.92 -5.68
CA ILE A 159 20.68 -11.85 -6.92
C ILE A 159 21.81 -10.83 -6.74
N SER A 160 23.01 -11.15 -7.25
CA SER A 160 24.18 -10.27 -7.18
C SER A 160 24.60 -9.81 -8.59
N PRO A 161 24.78 -8.50 -8.84
CA PRO A 161 24.56 -7.40 -7.91
C PRO A 161 23.07 -7.23 -7.55
N LYS A 162 22.80 -6.74 -6.33
CA LYS A 162 21.45 -6.59 -5.79
C LYS A 162 20.58 -5.71 -6.71
N PRO A 163 19.45 -6.21 -7.23
CA PRO A 163 18.66 -5.50 -8.23
C PRO A 163 17.89 -4.31 -7.61
N ASP A 164 17.48 -3.35 -8.44
CA ASP A 164 16.70 -2.18 -8.02
C ASP A 164 15.20 -2.47 -8.15
N VAL A 165 14.68 -3.26 -7.22
CA VAL A 165 13.29 -3.76 -7.22
C VAL A 165 12.42 -2.95 -6.27
N TRP A 166 11.28 -2.46 -6.78
CA TRP A 166 10.34 -1.60 -6.07
C TRP A 166 8.97 -2.25 -6.06
N VAL A 167 8.57 -2.82 -4.93
CA VAL A 167 7.30 -3.50 -4.75
C VAL A 167 6.27 -2.50 -4.21
N PRO A 168 5.21 -2.19 -4.97
CA PRO A 168 4.11 -1.40 -4.45
C PRO A 168 3.37 -2.17 -3.36
N CYS A 169 3.08 -1.49 -2.26
CA CYS A 169 2.29 -1.98 -1.15
C CYS A 169 1.16 -1.01 -0.82
N GLN A 170 0.15 -1.52 -0.12
CA GLN A 170 -1.05 -0.81 0.27
C GLN A 170 -1.32 -1.04 1.75
N ILE A 171 -1.70 0.03 2.43
CA ILE A 171 -2.23 -0.01 3.78
C ILE A 171 -3.75 0.12 3.69
N SER A 172 -4.47 -0.73 4.41
CA SER A 172 -5.89 -0.54 4.64
C SER A 172 -6.17 -0.54 6.13
N ALA A 173 -6.97 0.41 6.57
CA ALA A 173 -7.32 0.59 7.97
C ALA A 173 -8.81 0.89 8.08
N ARG A 174 -9.47 0.28 9.06
CA ARG A 174 -10.83 0.64 9.46
C ARG A 174 -10.91 0.76 10.97
N ASN A 175 -11.76 1.65 11.44
CA ASN A 175 -12.13 1.68 12.85
C ASN A 175 -13.24 0.66 13.15
N ARG A 176 -13.59 0.51 14.44
CA ARG A 176 -14.63 -0.42 14.90
C ARG A 176 -16.02 -0.16 14.30
N ASN A 177 -16.30 1.06 13.84
CA ASN A 177 -17.55 1.39 13.14
C ASN A 177 -17.54 0.99 11.66
N GLY A 178 -16.44 0.41 11.17
CA GLY A 178 -16.25 0.01 9.77
C GLY A 178 -15.86 1.14 8.83
N ASN A 179 -15.68 2.37 9.34
CA ASN A 179 -15.27 3.50 8.53
C ASN A 179 -13.81 3.32 8.10
N VAL A 180 -13.53 3.59 6.82
CA VAL A 180 -12.17 3.57 6.28
C VAL A 180 -11.38 4.74 6.83
N ILE A 181 -10.16 4.48 7.27
CA ILE A 181 -9.20 5.50 7.70
C ILE A 181 -8.18 5.68 6.56
N PRO A 182 -8.06 6.88 5.98
CA PRO A 182 -7.05 7.16 4.95
C PRO A 182 -5.63 6.97 5.50
N PRO A 183 -4.77 6.14 4.89
CA PRO A 183 -3.42 5.89 5.39
C PRO A 183 -2.57 7.13 5.59
N GLU A 184 -2.70 8.12 4.72
CA GLU A 184 -1.98 9.39 4.77
C GLU A 184 -2.23 10.21 6.05
N SER A 185 -3.31 9.89 6.76
CA SER A 185 -3.70 10.55 8.01
C SER A 185 -3.14 9.85 9.26
N MET A 186 -2.62 8.62 9.11
CA MET A 186 -2.08 7.84 10.22
C MET A 186 -0.60 8.13 10.44
N THR A 187 -0.17 8.18 11.71
CA THR A 187 1.27 8.11 12.02
C THR A 187 1.70 6.66 12.01
N MET A 188 2.59 6.34 11.10
CA MET A 188 3.09 4.98 10.90
C MET A 188 4.60 4.93 11.07
N THR A 189 5.06 3.85 11.69
CA THR A 189 6.47 3.46 11.72
C THR A 189 6.62 2.24 10.83
N PHE A 190 7.54 2.32 9.87
CA PHE A 190 7.81 1.24 8.92
C PHE A 190 9.08 0.51 9.33
N GLN A 191 9.05 -0.81 9.28
CA GLN A 191 10.21 -1.67 9.51
C GLN A 191 10.25 -2.77 8.46
N ALA A 192 11.45 -3.19 8.12
CA ALA A 192 11.70 -4.34 7.27
C ALA A 192 12.94 -5.08 7.80
N GLU A 193 12.87 -6.40 7.84
CA GLU A 193 14.02 -7.25 8.19
C GLU A 193 15.18 -7.07 7.21
N ALA A 194 14.85 -6.99 5.92
CA ALA A 194 15.79 -6.75 4.84
C ALA A 194 15.19 -5.79 3.82
N GLY A 195 16.02 -4.89 3.27
CA GLY A 195 15.54 -3.85 2.37
C GLY A 195 14.92 -2.68 3.13
N GLU A 196 14.11 -1.89 2.44
CA GLU A 196 13.51 -0.68 3.01
C GLU A 196 12.02 -0.64 2.72
N LEU A 197 11.20 -0.57 3.77
CA LEU A 197 9.78 -0.26 3.64
C LEU A 197 9.57 1.21 4.02
N SER A 198 8.92 1.98 3.16
CA SER A 198 8.58 3.36 3.45
C SER A 198 7.27 3.79 2.81
N GLY A 199 6.57 4.69 3.50
CA GLY A 199 5.38 5.37 3.00
C GLY A 199 5.69 6.82 2.63
N GLY A 200 4.97 7.36 1.65
CA GLY A 200 5.10 8.74 1.24
C GLY A 200 3.98 9.19 0.31
N THR A 201 3.83 10.50 0.21
CA THR A 201 2.91 11.14 -0.72
C THR A 201 3.68 11.63 -1.93
N ASP A 202 3.21 11.29 -3.13
CA ASP A 202 3.82 11.75 -4.37
C ASP A 202 3.48 13.23 -4.67
N SER A 203 4.03 13.77 -5.75
CA SER A 203 3.80 15.15 -6.20
C SER A 203 2.36 15.43 -6.66
N TYR A 204 1.54 14.40 -6.84
CA TYR A 204 0.13 14.50 -7.17
C TYR A 204 -0.77 14.38 -5.93
N GLY A 205 -0.18 14.24 -4.74
CA GLY A 205 -0.93 14.09 -3.49
C GLY A 205 -1.41 12.67 -3.23
N ALA A 206 -0.97 11.67 -4.01
CA ALA A 206 -1.34 10.28 -3.79
C ALA A 206 -0.37 9.63 -2.81
N TYR A 207 -0.93 9.07 -1.73
CA TYR A 207 -0.15 8.32 -0.76
C TYR A 207 0.08 6.88 -1.23
N GLY A 208 1.32 6.41 -1.11
CA GLY A 208 1.72 5.06 -1.44
C GLY A 208 2.72 4.50 -0.44
N VAL A 209 2.73 3.18 -0.30
CA VAL A 209 3.78 2.46 0.43
C VAL A 209 4.61 1.68 -0.58
N THR A 210 5.93 1.78 -0.46
CA THR A 210 6.86 1.08 -1.35
C THR A 210 7.81 0.27 -0.50
N TYR A 211 7.95 -1.00 -0.86
CA TYR A 211 9.05 -1.83 -0.40
C TYR A 211 10.16 -1.86 -1.45
N LYS A 212 11.39 -1.54 -1.05
CA LYS A 212 12.55 -1.51 -1.92
C LYS A 212 13.56 -2.56 -1.48
N VAL A 213 13.94 -3.42 -2.42
CA VAL A 213 15.04 -4.37 -2.20
C VAL A 213 16.34 -3.59 -1.96
N ARG A 214 16.62 -2.58 -2.79
CA ARG A 214 17.79 -1.70 -2.68
C ARG A 214 17.42 -0.44 -1.88
N GLY A 215 18.19 -0.12 -0.83
CA GLY A 215 17.94 1.08 0.00
C GLY A 215 18.27 0.86 1.47
N GLY A 216 17.78 -0.23 2.07
CA GLY A 216 17.92 -0.53 3.51
C GLY A 216 18.63 -1.85 3.83
N ASN A 217 19.94 -1.97 3.60
CA ASN A 217 20.66 -3.25 3.74
C ASN A 217 20.67 -3.85 5.17
N ALA A 218 20.10 -5.05 5.31
CA ALA A 218 20.77 -6.30 5.70
C ALA A 218 20.30 -7.39 4.71
N LEU A 219 20.92 -8.57 4.69
CA LEU A 219 20.31 -9.74 4.04
C LEU A 219 19.26 -10.33 5.00
N PRO A 220 18.26 -11.06 4.49
CA PRO A 220 17.38 -11.86 5.35
C PRO A 220 18.23 -12.76 6.25
N ALA A 221 17.74 -13.04 7.45
CA ALA A 221 18.49 -13.83 8.42
C ALA A 221 18.68 -15.28 7.93
N ASP A 222 19.84 -15.86 8.25
CA ASP A 222 20.07 -17.31 8.14
C ASP A 222 19.48 -17.96 9.39
N VAL A 223 18.39 -18.70 9.22
CA VAL A 223 17.56 -19.21 10.33
C VAL A 223 17.60 -20.73 10.35
N SER A 224 17.44 -21.34 11.54
CA SER A 224 17.36 -22.80 11.61
C SER A 224 16.04 -23.29 11.00
N PRO A 225 16.02 -24.36 10.20
CA PRO A 225 14.80 -24.86 9.58
C PRO A 225 13.74 -25.27 10.62
N LEU A 226 12.46 -24.99 10.32
CA LEU A 226 11.34 -25.47 11.12
C LEU A 226 10.97 -26.91 10.76
N SER A 227 10.17 -27.56 11.60
CA SER A 227 9.71 -28.92 11.32
C SER A 227 8.86 -28.96 10.05
N GLY A 228 9.25 -29.80 9.08
CA GLY A 228 8.55 -29.94 7.80
C GLY A 228 9.01 -28.94 6.73
N GLU A 229 9.92 -28.04 7.06
CA GLU A 229 10.62 -27.19 6.09
C GLU A 229 11.74 -27.99 5.40
N PRO A 230 11.87 -27.93 4.07
CA PRO A 230 12.97 -28.59 3.39
C PRO A 230 14.27 -27.83 3.64
N ASP A 231 15.34 -28.56 3.88
CA ASP A 231 16.67 -27.99 4.10
C ASP A 231 17.75 -28.76 3.32
N ARG A 232 18.91 -28.14 3.17
CA ARG A 232 20.11 -28.79 2.62
C ARG A 232 21.39 -28.14 3.09
N ALA A 233 22.48 -28.91 3.01
CA ALA A 233 23.81 -28.33 3.15
C ALA A 233 24.11 -27.37 1.99
N CYS A 234 24.59 -26.16 2.30
CA CYS A 234 25.00 -25.19 1.30
C CYS A 234 26.20 -24.35 1.76
N GLY A 235 27.36 -24.53 1.15
CA GLY A 235 28.53 -23.70 1.48
C GLY A 235 28.93 -23.67 2.96
N GLY A 236 28.64 -24.74 3.72
CA GLY A 236 28.91 -24.83 5.16
C GLY A 236 27.76 -24.39 6.09
N LEU A 237 26.63 -23.95 5.53
CA LEU A 237 25.39 -23.63 6.24
C LEU A 237 24.30 -24.68 5.95
N THR A 238 23.14 -24.50 6.58
CA THR A 238 21.93 -25.29 6.32
C THR A 238 20.89 -24.39 5.63
N CYS A 239 20.89 -24.37 4.31
CA CYS A 239 19.97 -23.55 3.53
C CYS A 239 18.56 -24.09 3.60
N ASN A 240 17.60 -23.20 3.82
CA ASN A 240 16.18 -23.48 3.80
C ASN A 240 15.39 -22.29 3.21
N PRO A 241 14.13 -22.50 2.79
CA PRO A 241 13.30 -21.45 2.20
C PRO A 241 13.21 -20.16 3.02
N ARG A 242 13.16 -20.24 4.36
CA ARG A 242 13.05 -19.04 5.22
C ARG A 242 14.33 -18.21 5.33
N ASP A 243 15.48 -18.72 4.88
CA ASP A 243 16.69 -17.89 4.72
C ASP A 243 16.55 -16.82 3.62
N GLY A 244 15.42 -16.80 2.90
CA GLY A 244 15.00 -15.72 2.03
C GLY A 244 13.69 -15.05 2.46
N LEU A 245 13.02 -15.51 3.53
CA LEU A 245 11.76 -14.90 3.97
C LEU A 245 12.07 -13.58 4.67
N VAL A 246 11.38 -12.51 4.25
CA VAL A 246 11.57 -11.16 4.79
C VAL A 246 10.28 -10.69 5.41
N THR A 247 10.34 -10.31 6.68
CA THR A 247 9.20 -9.70 7.38
C THR A 247 9.17 -8.18 7.14
N LEU A 248 8.02 -7.70 6.66
CA LEU A 248 7.69 -6.28 6.52
C LEU A 248 6.63 -5.92 7.57
N MET A 249 6.85 -4.82 8.29
CA MET A 249 5.96 -4.40 9.36
C MET A 249 5.63 -2.91 9.27
N VAL A 250 4.37 -2.59 9.55
CA VAL A 250 3.94 -1.22 9.83
C VAL A 250 3.29 -1.19 11.21
N VAL A 251 3.70 -0.23 12.04
CA VAL A 251 3.16 0.00 13.38
C VAL A 251 2.42 1.34 13.39
N THR A 252 1.25 1.38 14.02
CA THR A 252 0.50 2.62 14.25
C THR A 252 -0.23 2.60 15.59
N ARG A 253 -0.78 3.74 16.00
CA ARG A 253 -1.67 3.82 17.16
C ARG A 253 -3.03 3.26 16.76
N GLY A 254 -3.58 2.35 17.55
CA GLY A 254 -4.83 1.66 17.24
C GLY A 254 -5.52 1.12 18.49
N ALA A 255 -6.54 0.29 18.29
CA ALA A 255 -7.23 -0.44 19.34
C ALA A 255 -7.16 -1.94 19.08
N GLU A 256 -7.16 -2.72 20.16
CA GLU A 256 -7.29 -4.18 20.07
C GLU A 256 -8.63 -4.59 19.46
N SER A 257 -8.66 -5.82 18.95
CA SER A 257 -9.88 -6.41 18.39
C SER A 257 -10.70 -7.06 19.48
N PHE A 258 -12.02 -6.96 19.40
CA PHE A 258 -12.92 -7.69 20.29
C PHE A 258 -14.13 -8.23 19.52
N THR A 259 -14.72 -9.29 20.04
CA THR A 259 -15.98 -9.83 19.57
C THR A 259 -17.12 -9.12 20.29
N ASP A 260 -17.73 -8.15 19.62
CA ASP A 260 -18.94 -7.48 20.10
C ASP A 260 -20.13 -8.47 20.06
N ARG A 261 -20.49 -8.99 21.23
CA ARG A 261 -21.56 -10.00 21.36
C ARG A 261 -22.94 -9.38 21.43
N ASN A 262 -23.04 -8.11 21.78
CA ASN A 262 -24.33 -7.45 22.03
C ASN A 262 -24.68 -6.39 20.97
N GLY A 263 -23.76 -6.07 20.06
CA GLY A 263 -23.94 -5.18 18.91
C GLY A 263 -23.93 -3.70 19.26
N ASN A 264 -23.29 -3.29 20.36
CA ASN A 264 -23.24 -1.89 20.78
C ASN A 264 -21.98 -1.14 20.31
N ASN A 265 -21.09 -1.80 19.56
CA ASN A 265 -19.79 -1.31 19.08
C ASN A 265 -18.84 -0.82 20.20
N THR A 266 -19.01 -1.29 21.43
CA THR A 266 -18.13 -0.99 22.56
C THR A 266 -17.72 -2.28 23.26
N TYR A 267 -16.49 -2.35 23.76
CA TYR A 267 -16.07 -3.51 24.53
C TYR A 267 -16.81 -3.55 25.86
N ASP A 268 -17.47 -4.66 26.14
CA ASP A 268 -18.07 -4.95 27.44
C ASP A 268 -17.28 -6.02 28.21
N ASP A 269 -17.29 -5.91 29.54
CA ASP A 269 -16.59 -6.87 30.40
C ASP A 269 -17.09 -8.31 30.14
N GLY A 270 -16.15 -9.20 29.82
CA GLY A 270 -16.42 -10.60 29.47
C GLY A 270 -16.63 -10.88 27.98
N GLU A 271 -16.50 -9.88 27.11
CA GLU A 271 -16.36 -10.09 25.67
C GLU A 271 -14.96 -10.63 25.33
N PRO A 272 -14.83 -11.58 24.37
CA PRO A 272 -13.53 -12.02 23.89
C PRO A 272 -12.81 -10.88 23.17
N PHE A 273 -11.50 -10.76 23.37
CA PHE A 273 -10.64 -9.83 22.66
C PHE A 273 -9.30 -10.47 22.32
N ASP A 274 -8.63 -9.89 21.33
CA ASP A 274 -7.28 -10.27 20.92
C ASP A 274 -6.30 -9.33 21.63
N ASP A 275 -5.65 -9.86 22.67
CA ASP A 275 -4.64 -9.18 23.48
C ASP A 275 -3.30 -9.18 22.72
N THR A 276 -2.77 -7.99 22.46
CA THR A 276 -1.60 -7.77 21.60
C THR A 276 -0.41 -7.27 22.41
N PRO A 277 0.78 -7.88 22.27
CA PRO A 277 1.98 -7.37 22.91
C PRO A 277 2.52 -6.14 22.16
N GLU A 278 3.62 -5.57 22.66
CA GLU A 278 4.38 -4.61 21.86
C GLU A 278 4.81 -5.23 20.52
N PRO A 279 4.56 -4.55 19.38
CA PRO A 279 4.93 -5.08 18.08
C PRO A 279 6.43 -5.38 17.97
N PHE A 280 6.77 -6.55 17.46
CA PHE A 280 8.17 -6.96 17.26
C PHE A 280 8.37 -7.67 15.92
N LEU A 281 9.58 -7.57 15.40
CA LEU A 281 9.98 -8.23 14.18
C LEU A 281 10.45 -9.65 14.51
N ASP A 282 9.57 -10.63 14.32
CA ASP A 282 9.86 -12.07 14.47
C ASP A 282 10.76 -12.53 13.31
N VAL A 283 12.08 -12.40 13.50
CA VAL A 283 13.10 -12.62 12.45
C VAL A 283 13.30 -14.11 12.20
N ASN A 284 13.10 -14.95 13.21
CA ASN A 284 13.29 -16.40 13.09
C ASN A 284 11.98 -17.18 12.83
N ASP A 285 10.87 -16.46 12.69
CA ASP A 285 9.52 -16.94 12.41
C ASP A 285 8.98 -17.95 13.43
N ASN A 286 9.41 -17.87 14.69
CA ASN A 286 9.00 -18.82 15.73
C ASN A 286 7.69 -18.41 16.44
N GLY A 287 7.16 -17.22 16.15
CA GLY A 287 5.93 -16.68 16.72
C GLY A 287 6.08 -16.15 18.15
N SER A 288 7.29 -15.83 18.60
CA SER A 288 7.59 -15.32 19.95
C SER A 288 8.72 -14.30 19.88
N TYR A 289 8.70 -13.33 20.79
CA TYR A 289 9.79 -12.36 20.89
C TYR A 289 11.06 -13.02 21.42
N ASP A 290 12.16 -12.86 20.69
CA ASP A 290 13.50 -13.24 21.11
C ASP A 290 14.38 -12.03 21.44
N ASN A 291 15.33 -12.25 22.35
CA ASN A 291 16.33 -11.23 22.67
C ASN A 291 17.15 -10.90 21.41
N GLU A 292 17.31 -9.60 21.13
CA GLU A 292 17.94 -9.00 19.93
C GLU A 292 17.00 -8.75 18.74
N GLU A 293 15.74 -9.19 18.81
CA GLU A 293 14.73 -8.78 17.84
C GLU A 293 14.33 -7.31 18.05
N TRP A 294 14.04 -6.64 16.94
CA TRP A 294 13.53 -5.28 16.99
C TRP A 294 12.11 -5.29 17.53
N PHE A 295 11.78 -4.33 18.39
CA PHE A 295 10.42 -4.08 18.83
C PHE A 295 10.10 -2.58 18.89
N PHE A 296 8.82 -2.26 18.81
CA PHE A 296 8.31 -0.93 19.07
C PHE A 296 8.13 -0.73 20.57
N ASP A 297 9.11 -0.10 21.21
CA ASP A 297 9.04 0.32 22.61
C ASP A 297 7.95 1.40 22.79
N SER A 298 6.78 0.96 23.23
CA SER A 298 5.57 1.79 23.31
C SER A 298 5.60 2.69 24.53
N ASN A 299 6.28 2.28 25.60
CA ASN A 299 6.31 2.96 26.89
C ASN A 299 7.62 3.74 27.14
N GLY A 300 8.66 3.52 26.32
CA GLY A 300 9.96 4.19 26.37
C GLY A 300 10.93 3.66 27.44
N ASP A 301 10.72 2.44 27.95
CA ASP A 301 11.55 1.85 29.00
C ASP A 301 12.71 0.99 28.46
N GLY A 302 12.75 0.76 27.15
CA GLY A 302 13.77 -0.03 26.47
C GLY A 302 13.63 -1.54 26.65
N GLN A 303 12.48 -2.05 27.09
CA GLN A 303 12.19 -3.47 27.28
C GLN A 303 10.91 -3.87 26.54
N TRP A 304 10.95 -5.03 25.86
CA TRP A 304 9.75 -5.57 25.25
C TRP A 304 8.74 -6.00 26.31
N THR A 305 7.49 -5.56 26.13
CA THR A 305 6.37 -5.86 27.02
C THR A 305 5.37 -6.80 26.33
N ASP A 306 5.09 -7.92 27.00
CA ASP A 306 4.08 -8.90 26.57
C ASP A 306 2.65 -8.36 26.77
N ALA A 307 1.68 -9.06 26.20
CA ALA A 307 0.25 -8.78 26.33
C ALA A 307 -0.19 -8.76 27.81
N ASN A 308 -1.15 -7.89 28.16
CA ASN A 308 -1.38 -7.50 29.57
C ASN A 308 -2.63 -8.15 30.21
N GLY A 309 -3.39 -8.92 29.43
CA GLY A 309 -4.62 -9.59 29.83
C GLY A 309 -5.83 -8.67 29.93
N ARG A 310 -5.79 -7.47 29.33
CA ARG A 310 -6.88 -6.48 29.34
C ARG A 310 -7.06 -5.91 27.95
N TYR A 311 -8.31 -5.59 27.63
CA TYR A 311 -8.63 -4.87 26.41
C TYR A 311 -8.05 -3.46 26.43
N ASP A 312 -7.20 -3.17 25.45
CA ASP A 312 -6.66 -1.83 25.24
C ASP A 312 -7.35 -1.13 24.06
N ASP A 313 -8.10 -0.09 24.38
CA ASP A 313 -8.82 0.72 23.40
C ASP A 313 -7.94 1.81 22.74
N ASP A 314 -6.70 1.95 23.22
CA ASP A 314 -5.64 2.80 22.68
C ASP A 314 -4.25 2.20 22.98
N THR A 315 -3.65 1.57 21.98
CA THR A 315 -2.36 0.88 22.05
C THR A 315 -1.56 1.04 20.74
N ARG A 316 -0.48 0.29 20.57
CA ARG A 316 0.23 0.12 19.29
C ARG A 316 -0.20 -1.20 18.66
N ILE A 317 -0.72 -1.09 17.45
CA ILE A 317 -1.08 -2.24 16.62
C ILE A 317 -0.09 -2.33 15.45
N SER A 318 0.10 -3.52 14.92
CA SER A 318 0.94 -3.74 13.74
C SER A 318 0.22 -4.52 12.65
N ALA A 319 0.68 -4.32 11.43
CA ALA A 319 0.34 -5.15 10.29
C ALA A 319 1.62 -5.71 9.68
N ILE A 320 1.59 -7.00 9.35
CA ILE A 320 2.73 -7.74 8.80
C ILE A 320 2.40 -8.18 7.38
N PHE A 321 3.42 -8.20 6.52
CA PHE A 321 3.42 -8.90 5.24
C PHE A 321 4.77 -9.60 5.08
N LYS A 322 4.78 -10.83 4.56
CA LYS A 322 6.03 -11.53 4.27
C LYS A 322 6.30 -11.66 2.78
N ILE A 323 7.55 -11.42 2.40
CA ILE A 323 8.01 -11.49 1.01
C ILE A 323 9.27 -12.33 0.92
N ILE A 324 9.36 -13.19 -0.09
CA ILE A 324 10.56 -14.01 -0.36
C ILE A 324 11.57 -13.21 -1.17
N TRP A 325 12.82 -13.19 -0.71
CA TRP A 325 13.99 -12.87 -1.49
C TRP A 325 14.59 -14.16 -2.02
N SER A 326 14.40 -14.41 -3.31
CA SER A 326 15.05 -15.52 -4.01
C SER A 326 16.32 -15.05 -4.72
N GLY A 327 17.23 -16.00 -4.92
CA GLY A 327 18.43 -15.84 -5.73
C GLY A 327 18.27 -16.32 -7.17
N LYS A 328 19.40 -16.32 -7.88
CA LYS A 328 19.50 -17.02 -9.16
C LYS A 328 19.32 -18.54 -8.96
N PRO A 329 18.90 -19.29 -10.01
CA PRO A 329 18.91 -20.75 -9.96
C PRO A 329 20.29 -21.31 -9.55
N GLU A 330 20.32 -22.32 -8.69
CA GLU A 330 21.56 -22.95 -8.20
C GLU A 330 21.63 -24.43 -8.60
N GLU A 331 22.51 -24.78 -9.56
CA GLU A 331 22.75 -26.18 -9.96
C GLU A 331 23.64 -26.94 -8.97
N ASN A 332 24.48 -26.23 -8.23
CA ASN A 332 25.38 -26.87 -7.28
C ASN A 332 24.59 -27.44 -6.09
N GLU A 333 25.05 -28.56 -5.58
CA GLU A 333 24.40 -29.29 -4.47
C GLU A 333 22.92 -29.62 -4.81
N THR A 334 22.58 -29.69 -6.11
CA THR A 334 21.34 -30.21 -6.70
C THR A 334 20.03 -29.50 -6.32
N ALA A 335 20.06 -28.19 -6.05
CA ALA A 335 18.84 -27.41 -5.81
C ALA A 335 17.96 -27.39 -7.06
N SER A 336 18.46 -26.70 -8.10
CA SER A 336 17.94 -26.79 -9.44
C SER A 336 18.45 -28.07 -10.09
N ALA A 337 17.55 -28.84 -10.70
CA ALA A 337 17.89 -30.15 -11.25
C ALA A 337 17.00 -30.51 -12.44
N ILE A 338 17.59 -31.25 -13.37
CA ILE A 338 16.87 -31.88 -14.48
C ILE A 338 16.80 -33.38 -14.21
N THR A 339 15.60 -33.95 -14.31
CA THR A 339 15.35 -35.38 -14.25
C THR A 339 14.57 -35.82 -15.48
N TYR A 340 14.69 -37.09 -15.84
CA TYR A 340 14.01 -37.61 -17.03
C TYR A 340 13.65 -39.08 -16.88
N SER A 341 12.60 -39.49 -17.60
CA SER A 341 12.06 -40.84 -17.62
C SER A 341 11.69 -41.25 -19.05
N PRO A 342 12.13 -42.43 -19.54
CA PRO A 342 12.94 -43.42 -18.84
C PRO A 342 14.37 -42.92 -18.58
N ALA A 343 15.06 -43.47 -17.57
CA ALA A 343 16.47 -43.14 -17.27
C ALA A 343 17.46 -43.61 -18.37
N SER A 344 16.97 -44.21 -19.45
CA SER A 344 17.76 -44.62 -20.61
C SER A 344 17.85 -43.47 -21.61
N THR A 345 19.05 -43.17 -22.07
CA THR A 345 19.29 -42.25 -23.19
C THR A 345 19.12 -42.92 -24.55
N SER A 346 18.89 -44.24 -24.59
CA SER A 346 18.48 -44.96 -25.80
C SER A 346 16.97 -45.21 -25.76
N LEU A 347 16.24 -44.56 -26.67
CA LEU A 347 14.79 -44.66 -26.81
C LEU A 347 14.46 -45.56 -28.02
N PRO A 348 13.41 -46.38 -27.96
CA PRO A 348 12.93 -47.09 -29.16
C PRO A 348 12.27 -46.11 -30.15
N GLN A 349 12.18 -46.49 -31.43
CA GLN A 349 11.29 -45.85 -32.41
C GLN A 349 9.87 -45.62 -31.83
N SER A 350 9.30 -44.43 -32.09
CA SER A 350 8.03 -43.99 -31.48
C SER A 350 8.04 -43.88 -29.94
N GLY A 351 9.24 -43.90 -29.33
CA GLY A 351 9.43 -43.74 -27.89
C GLY A 351 9.11 -42.33 -27.40
N THR A 352 8.99 -42.21 -26.08
CA THR A 352 8.72 -40.94 -25.39
C THR A 352 9.72 -40.71 -24.27
N LEU A 353 10.04 -39.45 -24.03
CA LEU A 353 10.89 -38.99 -22.94
C LEU A 353 10.13 -37.94 -22.13
N THR A 354 9.87 -38.20 -20.85
CA THR A 354 9.37 -37.17 -19.93
C THR A 354 10.56 -36.48 -19.30
N VAL A 355 10.64 -35.17 -19.44
CA VAL A 355 11.64 -34.33 -18.76
C VAL A 355 10.93 -33.56 -17.65
N SER A 356 11.55 -33.50 -16.49
CA SER A 356 11.08 -32.74 -15.35
C SER A 356 12.22 -31.85 -14.84
N VAL A 357 11.96 -30.55 -14.72
CA VAL A 357 12.90 -29.55 -14.23
C VAL A 357 12.41 -29.00 -12.91
N ARG A 358 13.28 -28.97 -11.92
CA ARG A 358 13.12 -28.16 -10.71
C ARG A 358 13.97 -26.91 -10.86
N LEU A 359 13.38 -25.72 -10.76
CA LEU A 359 14.07 -24.45 -10.90
C LEU A 359 13.93 -23.60 -9.63
N VAL A 360 14.92 -23.70 -8.75
CA VAL A 360 14.95 -23.02 -7.45
C VAL A 360 16.32 -22.40 -7.18
N ASP A 361 16.35 -21.42 -6.29
CA ASP A 361 17.58 -20.80 -5.83
C ASP A 361 18.35 -21.68 -4.83
N LYS A 362 19.42 -21.11 -4.25
CA LYS A 362 20.25 -21.83 -3.28
C LYS A 362 19.50 -22.22 -1.99
N ASN A 363 18.46 -21.46 -1.63
CA ASN A 363 17.63 -21.60 -0.43
C ASN A 363 16.38 -22.44 -0.72
N LEU A 364 16.30 -23.11 -1.87
CA LEU A 364 15.18 -23.94 -2.30
C LEU A 364 13.91 -23.15 -2.66
N ASN A 365 13.96 -21.82 -2.69
CA ASN A 365 12.84 -20.99 -3.07
C ASN A 365 12.62 -21.01 -4.59
N PRO A 366 11.37 -20.96 -5.07
CA PRO A 366 11.09 -20.61 -6.46
C PRO A 366 11.85 -19.35 -6.84
N VAL A 367 12.43 -19.32 -8.04
CA VAL A 367 13.09 -18.12 -8.53
C VAL A 367 12.08 -17.02 -8.82
N ALA A 368 12.47 -15.77 -8.57
CA ALA A 368 11.64 -14.62 -8.86
C ALA A 368 11.30 -14.54 -10.35
N ALA A 369 10.01 -14.30 -10.62
CA ALA A 369 9.44 -14.04 -11.93
C ALA A 369 8.17 -13.21 -11.74
N PHE A 370 7.79 -12.44 -12.76
CA PHE A 370 6.72 -11.43 -12.72
C PHE A 370 5.68 -11.64 -13.83
N ALA A 371 5.70 -12.84 -14.45
CA ALA A 371 4.81 -13.22 -15.54
C ALA A 371 4.86 -12.26 -16.74
N ASP A 372 5.99 -11.57 -16.91
CA ASP A 372 6.27 -10.82 -18.13
C ASP A 372 6.44 -11.79 -19.31
N PRO A 373 6.17 -11.39 -20.56
CA PRO A 373 6.29 -12.28 -21.72
C PRO A 373 7.67 -12.92 -21.91
N GLY A 374 8.71 -12.36 -21.28
CA GLY A 374 10.06 -12.90 -21.29
C GLY A 374 10.40 -13.78 -20.08
N ASP A 375 9.56 -13.90 -19.06
CA ASP A 375 9.83 -14.76 -17.90
C ASP A 375 9.42 -16.20 -18.21
N VAL A 376 10.34 -16.95 -18.79
CA VAL A 376 10.07 -18.29 -19.29
C VAL A 376 11.17 -19.27 -18.93
N LEU A 377 10.77 -20.53 -18.71
CA LEU A 377 11.65 -21.69 -18.78
C LEU A 377 11.47 -22.35 -20.14
N GLU A 378 12.57 -22.61 -20.84
CA GLU A 378 12.57 -23.23 -22.16
C GLU A 378 13.33 -24.57 -22.14
N LEU A 379 12.71 -25.59 -22.74
CA LEU A 379 13.30 -26.89 -23.04
C LEU A 379 13.59 -26.95 -24.55
N THR A 380 14.85 -26.74 -24.93
CA THR A 380 15.26 -26.64 -26.33
C THR A 380 15.85 -27.97 -26.81
N GLU A 381 15.30 -28.53 -27.89
CA GLU A 381 15.90 -29.68 -28.57
C GLU A 381 16.72 -29.20 -29.78
N HIS A 382 17.95 -29.68 -29.91
CA HIS A 382 18.92 -29.13 -30.85
C HIS A 382 19.00 -29.84 -32.22
N PHE A 383 18.44 -31.03 -32.36
CA PHE A 383 18.56 -31.88 -33.57
C PHE A 383 17.23 -32.14 -34.29
N TYR A 384 16.13 -31.62 -33.76
CA TYR A 384 14.73 -31.82 -34.15
C TYR A 384 14.28 -33.28 -34.15
N SER A 385 14.94 -34.14 -33.37
CA SER A 385 14.63 -35.58 -33.27
C SER A 385 13.51 -35.88 -32.28
N LEU A 386 13.29 -34.99 -31.31
CA LEU A 386 12.18 -35.06 -30.38
C LEU A 386 11.33 -33.79 -30.46
N THR A 387 10.02 -33.94 -30.33
CA THR A 387 9.06 -32.83 -30.30
C THR A 387 8.44 -32.71 -28.91
N PRO A 388 8.54 -31.54 -28.23
CA PRO A 388 7.84 -31.30 -26.98
C PRO A 388 6.32 -31.30 -27.20
N THR A 389 5.57 -31.79 -26.22
CA THR A 389 4.10 -31.86 -26.30
C THR A 389 3.40 -30.86 -25.39
N GLN A 390 4.11 -30.25 -24.43
CA GLN A 390 3.55 -29.30 -23.47
C GLN A 390 4.51 -28.15 -23.13
N PRO A 391 3.96 -26.97 -22.78
CA PRO A 391 2.54 -26.63 -22.85
C PRO A 391 2.06 -26.50 -24.30
N SER A 392 0.78 -26.75 -24.57
CA SER A 392 0.28 -26.87 -25.96
C SER A 392 0.31 -25.60 -26.80
N SER A 393 0.38 -24.42 -26.18
CA SER A 393 0.43 -23.12 -26.88
C SER A 393 1.82 -22.82 -27.44
N TYR A 394 2.85 -23.07 -26.64
CA TYR A 394 4.26 -22.95 -27.00
C TYR A 394 5.00 -24.17 -26.43
N PRO A 395 5.00 -25.31 -27.16
CA PRO A 395 5.57 -26.54 -26.65
C PRO A 395 7.03 -26.39 -26.23
N GLY A 396 7.36 -26.83 -25.01
CA GLY A 396 8.67 -26.69 -24.40
C GLY A 396 8.91 -25.37 -23.67
N VAL A 397 7.99 -24.40 -23.72
CA VAL A 397 8.14 -23.08 -23.09
C VAL A 397 7.11 -22.90 -21.96
N PHE A 398 7.57 -22.74 -20.73
CA PHE A 398 6.73 -22.55 -19.55
C PHE A 398 6.82 -21.11 -19.06
N ASN A 399 5.67 -20.43 -18.92
CA ASN A 399 5.63 -19.12 -18.29
C ASN A 399 5.91 -19.27 -16.79
N LEU A 400 6.76 -18.40 -16.27
CA LEU A 400 7.07 -18.31 -14.85
C LEU A 400 6.16 -17.25 -14.21
N SER A 401 5.85 -17.42 -12.93
CA SER A 401 4.90 -16.57 -12.21
C SER A 401 5.46 -16.14 -10.86
N ASN A 402 4.93 -15.04 -10.32
CA ASN A 402 5.32 -14.57 -8.99
C ASN A 402 4.69 -15.46 -7.92
N ILE A 403 5.47 -16.39 -7.37
CA ILE A 403 5.00 -17.39 -6.43
C ILE A 403 6.00 -17.58 -5.28
N SER A 404 5.47 -17.94 -4.11
CA SER A 404 6.22 -18.47 -2.98
C SER A 404 6.01 -19.99 -2.92
N GLY A 405 7.07 -20.73 -2.56
CA GLY A 405 6.93 -22.14 -2.20
C GLY A 405 6.49 -22.31 -0.75
N LEU A 406 6.71 -21.30 0.10
CA LEU A 406 6.21 -21.26 1.47
C LEU A 406 4.71 -20.96 1.47
N GLU A 407 3.97 -21.80 2.17
CA GLU A 407 2.59 -21.58 2.55
C GLU A 407 2.57 -21.09 4.00
N LEU A 408 1.88 -19.97 4.24
CA LEU A 408 1.80 -19.34 5.54
C LEU A 408 0.35 -19.38 6.06
N ASP A 409 0.20 -19.44 7.38
CA ASP A 409 -1.12 -19.33 8.01
C ASP A 409 -1.61 -17.85 8.02
N PRO A 410 -2.85 -17.57 8.46
CA PRO A 410 -3.37 -16.20 8.53
C PRO A 410 -2.58 -15.23 9.42
N ASP A 411 -1.74 -15.76 10.33
CA ASP A 411 -0.88 -14.99 11.24
C ASP A 411 0.56 -14.90 10.69
N TRP A 412 0.77 -15.24 9.40
CA TRP A 412 2.06 -15.22 8.71
C TRP A 412 3.12 -16.18 9.27
N ARG A 413 2.69 -17.25 9.95
CA ARG A 413 3.58 -18.32 10.42
C ARG A 413 3.72 -19.43 9.39
N PHE A 414 4.88 -20.10 9.40
CA PHE A 414 5.13 -21.23 8.51
C PHE A 414 4.09 -22.34 8.70
N LEU A 415 3.44 -22.75 7.61
CA LEU A 415 2.47 -23.85 7.59
C LEU A 415 3.03 -25.08 6.87
N SER A 416 3.53 -24.88 5.64
CA SER A 416 4.01 -25.94 4.76
C SER A 416 4.88 -25.38 3.63
N PHE A 417 5.53 -26.28 2.88
CA PHE A 417 6.24 -25.94 1.66
C PHE A 417 5.72 -26.74 0.47
N ASP A 418 5.26 -26.05 -0.58
CA ASP A 418 4.87 -26.66 -1.85
C ASP A 418 6.10 -26.86 -2.74
N GLU A 419 6.64 -28.08 -2.72
CA GLU A 419 7.74 -28.44 -3.62
C GLU A 419 7.38 -28.43 -5.11
N THR A 420 6.09 -28.42 -5.46
CA THR A 420 5.63 -28.47 -6.85
C THR A 420 5.57 -27.10 -7.51
N ALA A 421 5.56 -26.02 -6.72
CA ALA A 421 5.55 -24.63 -7.19
C ALA A 421 6.64 -24.33 -8.24
N SER A 422 7.78 -25.01 -8.18
CA SER A 422 8.92 -24.81 -9.09
C SER A 422 9.27 -26.03 -9.96
N LYS A 423 8.33 -26.98 -10.12
CA LYS A 423 8.53 -28.20 -10.92
C LYS A 423 7.78 -28.09 -12.25
N PHE A 424 8.52 -28.16 -13.34
CA PHE A 424 8.02 -28.11 -14.71
C PHE A 424 8.20 -29.47 -15.36
N SER A 425 7.25 -29.90 -16.19
CA SER A 425 7.40 -31.18 -16.90
C SER A 425 6.85 -31.14 -18.32
N CYS A 426 7.61 -31.71 -19.24
CA CYS A 426 7.25 -31.84 -20.65
C CYS A 426 7.48 -33.27 -21.12
N VAL A 427 6.53 -33.82 -21.86
CA VAL A 427 6.73 -35.07 -22.60
C VAL A 427 7.21 -34.74 -24.00
N PHE A 428 8.31 -35.36 -24.38
CA PHE A 428 8.90 -35.34 -25.72
C PHE A 428 8.55 -36.64 -26.44
N VAL A 429 8.15 -36.53 -27.70
CA VAL A 429 7.84 -37.67 -28.58
C VAL A 429 8.82 -37.70 -29.75
N ASP A 430 9.09 -38.89 -30.28
CA ASP A 430 9.80 -39.07 -31.54
C ASP A 430 9.16 -38.21 -32.66
N ALA A 431 9.96 -37.30 -33.22
CA ALA A 431 9.50 -36.38 -34.28
C ALA A 431 9.30 -37.09 -35.63
N SER A 432 9.91 -38.26 -35.82
CA SER A 432 9.87 -39.05 -37.05
C SER A 432 9.52 -40.51 -36.75
N PRO A 433 8.32 -40.81 -36.21
CA PRO A 433 7.95 -42.13 -35.70
C PRO A 433 7.94 -43.23 -36.78
N ALA A 434 7.95 -42.87 -38.06
CA ALA A 434 8.01 -43.81 -39.18
C ALA A 434 9.44 -44.06 -39.71
N SER A 435 10.45 -43.33 -39.20
CA SER A 435 11.86 -43.51 -39.60
C SER A 435 12.42 -44.82 -39.08
N THR A 436 13.15 -45.55 -39.92
CA THR A 436 13.90 -46.75 -39.52
C THR A 436 15.39 -46.47 -39.32
N GLU A 437 15.81 -45.22 -39.54
CA GLU A 437 17.19 -44.78 -39.31
C GLU A 437 17.31 -44.19 -37.91
N PRO A 438 18.32 -44.59 -37.12
CA PRO A 438 18.57 -44.00 -35.82
C PRO A 438 18.82 -42.49 -35.89
N SER A 439 18.37 -41.76 -34.87
CA SER A 439 18.58 -40.32 -34.76
C SER A 439 19.09 -39.92 -33.38
N ASP A 440 20.08 -39.03 -33.36
CA ASP A 440 20.57 -38.45 -32.11
C ASP A 440 19.62 -37.35 -31.64
N TRP A 441 19.48 -37.17 -30.33
CA TRP A 441 18.75 -36.06 -29.73
C TRP A 441 19.58 -35.41 -28.61
N ARG A 442 19.35 -34.11 -28.39
CA ARG A 442 20.00 -33.33 -27.33
C ARG A 442 19.08 -32.22 -26.84
N LEU A 443 18.83 -32.24 -25.53
CA LEU A 443 18.00 -31.27 -24.81
C LEU A 443 18.84 -30.35 -23.93
N GLY A 444 18.63 -29.05 -24.13
CA GLY A 444 19.07 -27.99 -23.23
C GLY A 444 17.90 -27.44 -22.42
N VAL A 445 18.21 -26.89 -21.24
CA VAL A 445 17.23 -26.21 -20.40
C VAL A 445 17.76 -24.81 -20.10
N GLY A 446 16.98 -23.80 -20.49
CA GLY A 446 17.25 -22.40 -20.24
C GLY A 446 16.11 -21.73 -19.49
N ALA A 447 16.40 -20.60 -18.86
CA ALA A 447 15.40 -19.72 -18.29
C ALA A 447 15.78 -18.25 -18.49
N MET A 448 14.78 -17.44 -18.77
CA MET A 448 14.83 -15.99 -18.78
C MET A 448 14.05 -15.50 -17.56
N LEU A 449 14.67 -14.67 -16.73
CA LEU A 449 14.15 -14.35 -15.40
C LEU A 449 14.25 -12.85 -15.12
N SER A 450 13.18 -12.27 -14.60
CA SER A 450 13.14 -10.89 -14.13
C SER A 450 13.18 -10.86 -12.60
N PRO A 451 14.09 -10.07 -12.00
CA PRO A 451 14.24 -10.03 -10.53
C PRO A 451 13.12 -9.28 -9.82
N GLY A 452 12.35 -8.43 -10.50
CA GLY A 452 11.37 -7.58 -9.83
C GLY A 452 10.70 -6.56 -10.74
N PRO A 453 9.57 -5.98 -10.30
CA PRO A 453 9.13 -4.70 -10.81
C PRO A 453 10.24 -3.66 -10.60
N GLU A 454 10.44 -2.84 -11.61
CA GLU A 454 11.50 -1.83 -11.58
C GLU A 454 11.06 -0.55 -10.89
N GLY A 455 12.03 0.16 -10.32
CA GLY A 455 11.83 1.55 -9.91
C GLY A 455 11.63 2.49 -11.10
N GLU A 456 11.34 3.76 -10.80
CA GLU A 456 10.98 4.83 -11.75
C GLU A 456 12.01 5.05 -12.90
N TYR A 457 13.23 4.51 -12.78
CA TYR A 457 14.32 4.67 -13.75
C TYR A 457 15.08 3.37 -14.08
N GLY A 458 14.51 2.19 -13.78
CA GLY A 458 15.13 0.90 -14.12
C GLY A 458 15.08 0.58 -15.62
N GLU A 459 16.07 -0.20 -16.10
CA GLU A 459 15.98 -0.92 -17.37
C GLU A 459 15.82 -2.41 -17.06
N PHE A 460 14.75 -3.04 -17.60
CA PHE A 460 14.38 -4.44 -17.38
C PHE A 460 15.60 -5.34 -17.40
N THR A 461 16.11 -5.66 -16.22
CA THR A 461 17.32 -6.49 -16.10
C THR A 461 16.90 -7.94 -16.06
N GLN A 462 16.45 -8.44 -17.22
CA GLN A 462 16.32 -9.88 -17.43
C GLN A 462 17.71 -10.49 -17.42
N TYR A 463 17.82 -11.65 -16.77
CA TYR A 463 19.03 -12.44 -16.81
C TYR A 463 18.77 -13.83 -17.36
N GLU A 464 19.79 -14.35 -18.03
CA GLU A 464 19.80 -15.69 -18.60
C GLU A 464 20.39 -16.68 -17.63
N PHE A 465 19.68 -17.78 -17.47
CA PHE A 465 20.20 -18.97 -16.85
C PHE A 465 20.11 -20.12 -17.86
N SER A 466 21.18 -20.91 -17.94
CA SER A 466 21.21 -22.13 -18.74
C SER A 466 21.84 -23.21 -17.89
N PHE A 467 21.19 -24.36 -17.80
CA PHE A 467 21.77 -25.50 -17.12
C PHE A 467 23.09 -25.88 -17.80
N SER A 468 24.15 -26.03 -16.99
CA SER A 468 25.45 -26.51 -17.45
C SER A 468 25.36 -27.95 -18.01
N SER A 469 24.46 -28.75 -17.43
CA SER A 469 24.19 -30.11 -17.86
C SER A 469 23.15 -30.15 -18.98
N GLN A 470 23.46 -30.89 -20.04
CA GLN A 470 22.51 -31.23 -21.12
C GLN A 470 22.21 -32.73 -21.07
N ILE A 471 21.02 -33.11 -21.56
CA ILE A 471 20.64 -34.53 -21.68
C ILE A 471 20.68 -34.88 -23.17
N SER A 472 21.35 -35.96 -23.54
CA SER A 472 21.43 -36.41 -24.93
C SER A 472 21.32 -37.93 -25.03
N GLY A 473 20.98 -38.40 -26.21
CA GLY A 473 20.76 -39.81 -26.46
C GLY A 473 20.48 -40.13 -27.92
N THR A 474 19.94 -41.33 -28.16
CA THR A 474 19.59 -41.81 -29.50
C THR A 474 18.18 -42.39 -29.51
N ILE A 475 17.47 -42.25 -30.62
CA ILE A 475 16.29 -43.02 -30.99
C ILE A 475 16.78 -44.17 -31.89
N GLN A 476 16.44 -45.41 -31.54
CA GLN A 476 16.87 -46.64 -32.22
C GLN A 476 15.92 -47.08 -33.33
#